data_AF-G3HJC8-F1
#
_entry.id   AF-G3HJC8-F1
#
_cell.length_a   1.000
_cell.length_b   1.000
_cell.length_c   1.000
_cell.angle_alpha   90.00
_cell.angle_beta   90.00
_cell.angle_gamma   90.00
#
_symmetry.space_group_name_H-M   'P 1'
#
loop_
_entity.id
_entity.type
_entity.pdbx_description
1 polymer ?
#
loop_
_entity_poly.entity_id
_entity_poly.type
_entity_poly.pdbx_seq_one_letter_code
_entity_poly.pdbx_strand_id
1 'polypeptide(L)'
;PSPRSPLSPETPELPQPKAPTEVEARQLLLEEWGPLSGKLELPPSLSWKLLFLERPLYRNLLSSPNPEGINIYQPAPPTGPTRKPLTDLGNFRGWYITTENLQGPLSWTVKEQCVNLLAKKLWEELLDDEQPDITVMDWFEDSRLDQCVYELHVWLLAADRRTVIAQHHVAPRTNGRGPPGHWVQALDKHVVCPFM
;
A
#
# COMPACT_ATOMS: atom_id res chain seq x y z
N PRO A 1 -29.40 56.05 22.12
CA PRO A 1 -28.00 55.63 22.36
C PRO A 1 -27.92 54.12 22.58
N SER A 2 -27.50 53.37 21.57
CA SER A 2 -27.30 51.92 21.68
C SER A 2 -25.88 51.63 22.20
N PRO A 3 -25.70 50.69 23.14
CA PRO A 3 -24.37 50.36 23.66
C PRO A 3 -23.55 49.57 22.63
N ARG A 4 -22.26 49.88 22.50
CA ARG A 4 -21.31 49.13 21.67
C ARG A 4 -21.01 47.78 22.31
N SER A 5 -21.08 46.71 21.51
CA SER A 5 -20.64 45.38 21.90
C SER A 5 -19.12 45.36 22.17
N PRO A 6 -18.64 44.59 23.17
CA PRO A 6 -17.23 44.49 23.47
C PRO A 6 -16.48 43.66 22.42
N LEU A 7 -15.30 44.13 22.02
CA LEU A 7 -14.34 43.41 21.18
C LEU A 7 -13.88 42.14 21.90
N SER A 8 -14.02 40.99 21.25
CA SER A 8 -13.41 39.73 21.70
C SER A 8 -11.88 39.82 21.63
N PRO A 9 -11.13 39.27 22.60
CA PRO A 9 -9.68 39.28 22.59
C PRO A 9 -9.13 38.41 21.45
N GLU A 10 -8.24 38.99 20.64
CA GLU A 10 -7.47 38.29 19.61
C GLU A 10 -6.62 37.20 20.26
N THR A 11 -6.82 35.94 19.82
CA THR A 11 -6.00 34.81 20.26
C THR A 11 -4.66 34.87 19.52
N PRO A 12 -3.49 34.79 20.20
CA PRO A 12 -2.20 34.82 19.53
C PRO A 12 -2.06 33.65 18.54
N GLU A 13 -1.87 33.96 17.27
CA GLU A 13 -1.64 32.98 16.22
C GLU A 13 -0.30 32.28 16.48
N LEU A 14 -0.36 30.99 16.86
CA LEU A 14 0.83 30.14 16.99
C LEU A 14 1.59 30.13 15.65
N PRO A 15 2.93 30.28 15.64
CA PRO A 15 3.69 30.27 14.40
C PRO A 15 3.45 28.94 13.67
N GLN A 16 2.79 29.02 12.51
CA GLN A 16 2.68 27.90 11.59
C GLN A 16 4.10 27.43 11.24
N PRO A 17 4.42 26.14 11.34
CA PRO A 17 5.73 25.64 10.92
C PRO A 17 5.96 26.02 9.46
N LYS A 18 7.01 26.80 9.19
CA LYS A 18 7.37 27.21 7.83
C LYS A 18 7.60 25.96 7.00
N ALA A 19 6.92 25.86 5.86
CA ALA A 19 7.20 24.82 4.88
C ALA A 19 8.68 24.91 4.46
N PRO A 20 9.38 23.77 4.32
CA PRO A 20 10.80 23.78 3.97
C PRO A 20 11.03 24.42 2.61
N THR A 21 12.20 25.03 2.44
CA THR A 21 12.71 25.48 1.14
C THR A 21 13.05 24.28 0.25
N GLU A 22 13.32 24.52 -1.04
CA GLU A 22 13.62 23.45 -2.00
C GLU A 22 14.91 22.70 -1.62
N VAL A 23 15.92 23.46 -1.17
CA VAL A 23 17.21 22.93 -0.73
C VAL A 23 17.07 22.13 0.56
N GLU A 24 16.30 22.64 1.53
CA GLU A 24 16.04 21.93 2.78
C GLU A 24 15.25 20.64 2.54
N ALA A 25 14.19 20.69 1.73
CA ALA A 25 13.40 19.53 1.37
C ALA A 25 14.26 18.45 0.69
N ARG A 26 15.14 18.86 -0.24
CA ARG A 26 16.11 17.97 -0.88
C ARG A 26 17.03 17.32 0.16
N GLN A 27 17.63 18.13 1.03
CA GLN A 27 18.59 17.63 2.02
C GLN A 27 17.96 16.59 2.94
N LEU A 28 16.75 16.88 3.45
CA LEU A 28 16.02 15.97 4.34
C LEU A 28 15.63 14.66 3.66
N LEU A 29 15.18 14.72 2.40
CA LEU A 29 14.81 13.51 1.65
C LEU A 29 16.02 12.64 1.32
N LEU A 30 17.13 13.25 0.91
CA LEU A 30 18.35 12.50 0.60
C LEU A 30 18.94 11.83 1.86
N GLU A 31 18.82 12.47 3.03
CA GLU A 31 19.21 11.86 4.30
C GLU A 31 18.30 10.66 4.66
N GLU A 32 17.00 10.76 4.38
CA GLU A 32 16.03 9.69 4.63
C GLU A 32 16.16 8.50 3.66
N TRP A 33 16.38 8.77 2.37
CA TRP A 33 16.45 7.74 1.33
C TRP A 33 17.80 7.02 1.30
N GLY A 34 18.83 7.59 1.93
CA GLY A 34 20.16 7.02 1.96
C GLY A 34 20.98 7.32 0.69
N PRO A 35 22.09 6.59 0.47
CA PRO A 35 23.01 6.89 -0.61
C PRO A 35 22.39 6.57 -1.97
N LEU A 36 22.16 7.62 -2.77
CA LEU A 36 21.77 7.51 -4.17
C LEU A 36 23.00 7.55 -5.07
N SER A 37 22.88 7.07 -6.31
CA SER A 37 23.97 7.05 -7.29
C SER A 37 24.50 8.45 -7.68
N GLY A 38 23.81 9.52 -7.26
CA GLY A 38 24.20 10.91 -7.47
C GLY A 38 23.76 11.49 -8.83
N LYS A 39 23.09 10.69 -9.66
CA LYS A 39 22.60 11.08 -11.00
C LYS A 39 21.11 11.41 -11.04
N LEU A 40 20.44 11.39 -9.89
CA LEU A 40 18.99 11.50 -9.83
C LEU A 40 18.51 12.92 -10.21
N GLU A 41 18.11 13.09 -11.47
CA GLU A 41 17.48 14.30 -11.97
C GLU A 41 15.96 14.24 -11.74
N LEU A 42 15.38 15.36 -11.32
CA LEU A 42 13.94 15.47 -11.19
C LEU A 42 13.32 15.87 -12.53
N PRO A 43 12.26 15.18 -12.99
CA PRO A 43 11.52 15.64 -14.16
C PRO A 43 10.85 17.00 -13.87
N PRO A 44 10.55 17.82 -14.89
CA PRO A 44 10.04 19.20 -14.71
C PRO A 44 8.72 19.31 -13.91
N SER A 45 7.97 18.21 -13.80
CA SER A 45 6.71 18.13 -13.06
C SER A 45 6.87 17.86 -11.57
N LEU A 46 8.09 17.59 -11.10
CA LEU A 46 8.40 17.29 -9.70
C LEU A 46 9.30 18.37 -9.10
N SER A 47 9.16 18.57 -7.79
CA SER A 47 10.04 19.39 -6.96
C SER A 47 10.31 18.67 -5.65
N TRP A 48 11.46 18.92 -5.03
CA TRP A 48 11.82 18.36 -3.74
C TRP A 48 10.80 18.72 -2.66
N LYS A 49 10.22 19.94 -2.71
CA LYS A 49 9.10 20.32 -1.83
C LYS A 49 7.88 19.42 -2.00
N LEU A 50 7.51 19.12 -3.25
CA LEU A 50 6.37 18.26 -3.53
C LEU A 50 6.64 16.84 -3.06
N LEU A 51 7.83 16.30 -3.31
CA LEU A 51 8.22 14.97 -2.84
C LEU A 51 8.27 14.89 -1.31
N PHE A 52 8.68 15.97 -0.65
CA PHE A 52 8.72 16.05 0.81
C PHE A 52 7.31 16.00 1.41
N LEU A 53 6.33 16.61 0.75
CA LEU A 53 4.93 16.57 1.15
C LEU A 53 4.28 15.22 0.83
N GLU A 54 4.51 14.68 -0.36
CA GLU A 54 3.84 13.48 -0.87
C GLU A 54 4.45 12.18 -0.34
N ARG A 55 5.72 12.20 0.08
CA ARG A 55 6.47 11.03 0.58
C ARG A 55 6.33 9.81 -0.34
N PRO A 56 6.90 9.84 -1.56
CA PRO A 56 6.71 8.78 -2.54
C PRO A 56 7.24 7.41 -2.07
N LEU A 57 8.35 7.41 -1.33
CA LEU A 57 8.95 6.21 -0.72
C LEU A 57 8.45 5.97 0.70
N TYR A 58 8.63 4.75 1.20
CA TYR A 58 8.30 4.33 2.57
C TYR A 58 6.84 4.52 2.98
N ARG A 59 5.91 4.43 2.02
CA ARG A 59 4.45 4.43 2.28
C ARG A 59 3.76 3.27 1.59
N ASN A 60 2.57 2.92 2.09
CA ASN A 60 1.72 1.95 1.41
C ASN A 60 1.15 2.56 0.11
N LEU A 61 1.36 1.88 -1.01
CA LEU A 61 0.93 2.35 -2.33
C LEU A 61 -0.49 1.86 -2.71
N LEU A 62 -1.03 0.86 -2.00
CA LEU A 62 -2.38 0.36 -2.22
C LEU A 62 -3.43 1.39 -1.77
N SER A 63 -4.45 1.52 -2.58
CA SER A 63 -5.70 2.20 -2.25
C SER A 63 -6.50 1.31 -1.31
N SER A 64 -6.92 1.84 -0.16
CA SER A 64 -7.63 1.09 0.88
C SER A 64 -6.92 -0.23 1.23
N PRO A 65 -5.73 -0.18 1.86
CA PRO A 65 -4.92 -1.37 2.13
C PRO A 65 -5.52 -2.32 3.18
N ASN A 66 -6.45 -1.83 4.01
CA ASN A 66 -7.24 -2.63 4.94
C ASN A 66 -8.73 -2.37 4.67
N PRO A 67 -9.28 -2.90 3.55
CA PRO A 67 -10.62 -2.55 3.12
C PRO A 67 -11.70 -3.07 4.07
N GLU A 68 -11.47 -4.22 4.73
CA GLU A 68 -12.36 -4.81 5.73
C GLU A 68 -12.27 -4.13 7.12
N GLY A 69 -11.24 -3.31 7.37
CA GLY A 69 -11.02 -2.68 8.67
C GLY A 69 -10.64 -3.66 9.79
N ILE A 70 -10.06 -4.81 9.43
CA ILE A 70 -9.74 -5.87 10.38
C ILE A 70 -8.40 -5.60 11.06
N ASN A 71 -8.31 -5.91 12.36
CA ASN A 71 -7.10 -5.77 13.15
C ASN A 71 -6.40 -7.12 13.33
N ILE A 72 -5.22 -7.26 12.74
CA ILE A 72 -4.39 -8.48 12.80
C ILE A 72 -3.84 -8.81 14.20
N TYR A 73 -3.90 -7.86 15.14
CA TYR A 73 -3.49 -8.09 16.54
C TYR A 73 -4.61 -8.69 17.40
N GLN A 74 -5.82 -8.83 16.85
CA GLN A 74 -6.95 -9.50 17.49
C GLN A 74 -7.24 -10.82 16.75
N PRO A 75 -7.81 -11.83 17.41
CA PRO A 75 -8.26 -13.04 16.71
C PRO A 75 -9.14 -12.68 15.53
N ALA A 76 -9.00 -13.41 14.43
CA ALA A 76 -9.82 -13.15 13.26
C ALA A 76 -11.31 -13.37 13.61
N PRO A 77 -12.21 -12.51 13.10
CA PRO A 77 -13.64 -12.73 13.27
C PRO A 77 -14.03 -14.11 12.74
N PRO A 78 -14.97 -14.82 13.37
CA PRO A 78 -15.45 -16.09 12.85
C PRO A 78 -16.21 -15.85 11.53
N THR A 79 -15.49 -15.88 10.42
CA THR A 79 -16.01 -15.78 9.07
C THR A 79 -16.05 -17.16 8.46
N GLY A 80 -17.23 -17.80 8.48
CA GLY A 80 -17.50 -18.94 7.62
C GLY A 80 -17.59 -18.50 6.15
N PRO A 81 -17.82 -19.45 5.21
CA PRO A 81 -18.04 -19.12 3.81
C PRO A 81 -19.16 -18.08 3.66
N THR A 82 -18.81 -16.86 3.27
CA THR A 82 -19.79 -15.79 3.03
C THR A 82 -20.24 -15.84 1.57
N ARG A 83 -21.55 -15.67 1.35
CA ARG A 83 -22.12 -15.44 0.02
C ARG A 83 -22.45 -13.96 -0.23
N LYS A 84 -22.18 -13.10 0.75
CA LYS A 84 -22.38 -11.66 0.60
C LYS A 84 -21.26 -11.09 -0.27
N PRO A 85 -21.55 -10.13 -1.16
CA PRO A 85 -20.53 -9.36 -1.86
C PRO A 85 -19.56 -8.72 -0.85
N LEU A 86 -18.25 -8.85 -1.09
CA LEU A 86 -17.25 -8.24 -0.21
C LEU A 86 -17.35 -6.73 -0.14
N THR A 87 -17.83 -6.08 -1.20
CA THR A 87 -18.07 -4.63 -1.22
C THR A 87 -18.99 -4.16 -0.11
N ASP A 88 -19.83 -5.03 0.44
CA ASP A 88 -20.74 -4.71 1.55
C ASP A 88 -20.06 -4.79 2.92
N LEU A 89 -18.83 -5.32 2.98
CA LEU A 89 -18.08 -5.55 4.22
C LEU A 89 -17.14 -4.39 4.58
N GLY A 90 -16.90 -3.46 3.66
CA GLY A 90 -15.96 -2.37 3.91
C GLY A 90 -15.67 -1.48 2.71
N ASN A 91 -14.53 -0.77 2.76
CA ASN A 91 -14.13 0.18 1.73
C ASN A 91 -13.15 -0.45 0.73
N PHE A 92 -13.67 -1.08 -0.31
CA PHE A 92 -12.88 -1.72 -1.37
C PHE A 92 -12.54 -0.78 -2.54
N ARG A 93 -12.52 0.55 -2.32
CA ARG A 93 -12.18 1.49 -3.39
C ARG A 93 -10.80 1.19 -3.98
N GLY A 94 -10.75 1.03 -5.30
CA GLY A 94 -9.53 0.73 -6.05
C GLY A 94 -9.23 -0.76 -6.19
N TRP A 95 -10.01 -1.64 -5.56
CA TRP A 95 -9.91 -3.08 -5.74
C TRP A 95 -10.89 -3.57 -6.81
N TYR A 96 -10.40 -4.44 -7.69
CA TYR A 96 -11.23 -5.27 -8.54
C TYR A 96 -11.49 -6.60 -7.82
N ILE A 97 -12.76 -6.96 -7.63
CA ILE A 97 -13.14 -8.15 -6.87
C ILE A 97 -13.92 -9.09 -7.79
N THR A 98 -13.49 -10.33 -7.81
CA THR A 98 -14.21 -11.41 -8.50
C THR A 98 -14.37 -12.61 -7.59
N THR A 99 -15.38 -13.42 -7.87
CA THR A 99 -15.65 -14.67 -7.17
C THR A 99 -15.69 -15.79 -8.18
N GLU A 100 -14.85 -16.79 -7.97
CA GLU A 100 -14.84 -18.04 -8.74
C GLU A 100 -15.51 -19.12 -7.90
N ASN A 101 -16.60 -19.70 -8.42
CA ASN A 101 -17.31 -20.76 -7.73
C ASN A 101 -16.54 -22.08 -7.86
N LEU A 102 -16.33 -22.76 -6.73
CA LEU A 102 -15.73 -24.08 -6.68
C LEU A 102 -16.82 -25.16 -6.58
N GLN A 103 -16.40 -26.42 -6.48
CA GLN A 103 -17.34 -27.51 -6.23
C GLN A 103 -18.01 -27.35 -4.86
N GLY A 104 -19.33 -27.59 -4.81
CA GLY A 104 -20.10 -27.53 -3.56
C GLY A 104 -20.33 -26.09 -3.09
N PRO A 105 -20.29 -25.81 -1.76
CA PRO A 105 -20.59 -24.49 -1.22
C PRO A 105 -19.37 -23.54 -1.16
N LEU A 106 -18.24 -23.91 -1.78
CA LEU A 106 -16.97 -23.19 -1.71
C LEU A 106 -16.78 -22.24 -2.91
N SER A 107 -15.97 -21.21 -2.73
CA SER A 107 -15.60 -20.27 -3.78
C SER A 107 -14.27 -19.60 -3.46
N TRP A 108 -13.47 -19.30 -4.49
CA TRP A 108 -12.38 -18.33 -4.36
C TRP A 108 -12.91 -16.93 -4.48
N THR A 109 -12.45 -16.05 -3.61
CA THR A 109 -12.54 -14.61 -3.87
C THR A 109 -11.17 -14.10 -4.25
N VAL A 110 -11.09 -13.45 -5.40
CA VAL A 110 -9.90 -12.75 -5.86
C VAL A 110 -10.09 -11.25 -5.66
N LYS A 111 -9.12 -10.60 -5.01
CA LYS A 111 -9.00 -9.15 -4.88
C LYS A 111 -7.74 -8.71 -5.62
N GLU A 112 -7.87 -7.81 -6.58
CA GLU A 112 -6.75 -7.33 -7.40
C GLU A 112 -6.66 -5.81 -7.38
N GLN A 113 -5.42 -5.28 -7.37
CA GLN A 113 -5.15 -3.87 -7.57
C GLN A 113 -3.86 -3.65 -8.35
N CYS A 114 -3.93 -2.90 -9.45
CA CYS A 114 -2.77 -2.47 -10.22
C CYS A 114 -2.31 -1.08 -9.78
N VAL A 115 -1.07 -0.97 -9.30
CA VAL A 115 -0.49 0.30 -8.85
C VAL A 115 0.35 0.92 -9.96
N ASN A 116 0.03 2.16 -10.35
CA ASN A 116 0.87 2.95 -11.26
C ASN A 116 1.92 3.73 -10.46
N LEU A 117 3.18 3.26 -10.48
CA LEU A 117 4.29 3.84 -9.71
C LEU A 117 4.58 5.30 -10.10
N LEU A 118 4.52 5.64 -11.40
CA LEU A 118 4.68 7.01 -11.89
C LEU A 118 3.61 7.95 -11.31
N ALA A 119 2.35 7.50 -11.26
CA ALA A 119 1.27 8.27 -10.66
C ALA A 119 1.43 8.44 -9.14
N LYS A 120 2.21 7.56 -8.48
CA LYS A 120 2.59 7.65 -7.06
C LYS A 120 3.84 8.50 -6.81
N LYS A 121 4.33 9.22 -7.84
CA LYS A 121 5.50 10.12 -7.81
C LYS A 121 6.83 9.38 -7.69
N LEU A 122 6.87 8.13 -8.13
CA LEU A 122 8.11 7.38 -8.38
C LEU A 122 8.40 7.50 -9.86
N TRP A 123 9.38 8.30 -10.27
CA TRP A 123 9.66 8.60 -11.68
C TRP A 123 10.66 7.61 -12.29
N GLU A 124 10.85 7.68 -13.60
CA GLU A 124 11.64 6.70 -14.38
C GLU A 124 13.07 6.58 -13.87
N GLU A 125 13.80 7.68 -13.76
CA GLU A 125 15.19 7.67 -13.28
C GLU A 125 15.33 7.09 -11.86
N LEU A 126 14.35 7.34 -10.97
CA LEU A 126 14.34 6.70 -9.65
C LEU A 126 14.13 5.18 -9.75
N LEU A 127 13.23 4.73 -10.63
CA LEU A 127 12.90 3.33 -10.78
C LEU A 127 13.97 2.54 -11.54
N ASP A 128 14.57 3.16 -12.56
CA ASP A 128 15.49 2.52 -13.50
C ASP A 128 16.94 2.59 -13.04
N ASP A 129 17.40 3.72 -12.49
CA ASP A 129 18.80 3.88 -12.05
C ASP A 129 19.01 3.48 -10.59
N GLU A 130 18.11 3.91 -9.69
CA GLU A 130 18.25 3.64 -8.25
C GLU A 130 17.60 2.32 -7.81
N GLN A 131 16.64 1.79 -8.60
CA GLN A 131 16.00 0.49 -8.42
C GLN A 131 15.62 0.20 -6.96
N PRO A 132 14.81 1.06 -6.31
CA PRO A 132 14.47 0.88 -4.90
C PRO A 132 13.73 -0.44 -4.70
N ASP A 133 14.00 -1.08 -3.55
CA ASP A 133 13.30 -2.29 -3.15
C ASP A 133 11.78 -2.06 -3.06
N ILE A 134 11.01 -2.95 -3.69
CA ILE A 134 9.56 -2.98 -3.55
C ILE A 134 9.19 -4.08 -2.55
N THR A 135 8.76 -3.69 -1.35
CA THR A 135 8.30 -4.63 -0.33
C THR A 135 6.80 -4.88 -0.44
N VAL A 136 6.42 -6.16 -0.51
CA VAL A 136 5.01 -6.57 -0.45
C VAL A 136 4.77 -7.41 0.80
N MET A 137 3.73 -7.04 1.55
CA MET A 137 3.29 -7.75 2.75
C MET A 137 1.77 -7.92 2.74
N ASP A 138 1.32 -9.08 3.18
CA ASP A 138 -0.10 -9.35 3.38
C ASP A 138 -0.32 -10.35 4.52
N TRP A 139 -1.54 -10.38 5.05
CA TRP A 139 -1.98 -11.24 6.15
C TRP A 139 -3.27 -11.96 5.79
N PHE A 140 -3.36 -13.24 6.15
CA PHE A 140 -4.56 -14.03 5.97
C PHE A 140 -4.89 -14.85 7.22
N GLU A 141 -6.13 -15.31 7.30
CA GLU A 141 -6.62 -16.18 8.36
C GLU A 141 -6.62 -17.64 7.89
N ASP A 142 -6.08 -18.55 8.71
CA ASP A 142 -6.14 -19.99 8.44
C ASP A 142 -7.52 -20.57 8.82
N SER A 143 -8.47 -20.43 7.88
CA SER A 143 -9.86 -20.88 8.04
C SER A 143 -10.03 -22.39 8.16
N ARG A 144 -9.01 -23.18 7.78
CA ARG A 144 -9.04 -24.65 7.70
C ARG A 144 -10.10 -25.24 6.77
N LEU A 145 -10.63 -24.42 5.85
CA LEU A 145 -11.57 -24.89 4.84
C LEU A 145 -10.92 -25.87 3.84
N ASP A 146 -9.62 -25.71 3.59
CA ASP A 146 -8.79 -26.57 2.75
C ASP A 146 -7.33 -26.54 3.22
N GLN A 147 -6.44 -27.33 2.61
CA GLN A 147 -4.99 -27.21 2.79
C GLN A 147 -4.45 -25.91 2.21
N CYS A 148 -5.11 -25.35 1.18
CA CYS A 148 -4.77 -24.07 0.58
C CYS A 148 -5.98 -23.14 0.60
N VAL A 149 -5.94 -22.15 1.48
CA VAL A 149 -7.04 -21.18 1.70
C VAL A 149 -6.66 -19.76 1.28
N TYR A 150 -5.43 -19.56 0.81
CA TYR A 150 -4.91 -18.27 0.41
C TYR A 150 -3.86 -18.43 -0.69
N GLU A 151 -3.93 -17.54 -1.68
CA GLU A 151 -2.92 -17.35 -2.71
C GLU A 151 -2.62 -15.85 -2.88
N LEU A 152 -1.35 -15.52 -3.08
CA LEU A 152 -0.87 -14.18 -3.42
C LEU A 152 -0.07 -14.24 -4.70
N HIS A 153 -0.47 -13.42 -5.67
CA HIS A 153 0.23 -13.22 -6.94
C HIS A 153 0.64 -11.75 -7.03
N VAL A 154 1.92 -11.50 -7.28
CA VAL A 154 2.50 -10.16 -7.43
C VAL A 154 3.26 -10.12 -8.74
N TRP A 155 2.96 -9.12 -9.58
CA TRP A 155 3.67 -8.88 -10.83
C TRP A 155 4.23 -7.47 -10.86
N LEU A 156 5.51 -7.34 -11.17
CA LEU A 156 6.12 -6.09 -11.61
C LEU A 156 6.00 -6.03 -13.13
N LEU A 157 5.34 -4.99 -13.63
CA LEU A 157 5.06 -4.81 -15.05
C LEU A 157 5.90 -3.67 -15.63
N ALA A 158 6.29 -3.81 -16.89
CA ALA A 158 6.90 -2.73 -17.64
C ALA A 158 5.91 -1.58 -17.91
N ALA A 159 6.41 -0.49 -18.50
CA ALA A 159 5.61 0.70 -18.82
C ALA A 159 4.40 0.41 -19.71
N ASP A 160 4.44 -0.66 -20.53
CA ASP A 160 3.33 -1.12 -21.37
C ASP A 160 2.18 -1.79 -20.58
N ARG A 161 2.39 -2.05 -19.28
CA ARG A 161 1.48 -2.76 -18.35
C ARG A 161 1.08 -4.17 -18.81
N ARG A 162 1.90 -4.79 -19.64
CA ARG A 162 1.64 -6.13 -20.20
C ARG A 162 2.84 -7.04 -20.04
N THR A 163 4.04 -6.49 -20.23
CA THR A 163 5.27 -7.25 -20.10
C THR A 163 5.60 -7.43 -18.62
N VAL A 164 5.68 -8.67 -18.16
CA VAL A 164 6.07 -9.03 -16.79
C VAL A 164 7.59 -8.97 -16.68
N ILE A 165 8.09 -8.09 -15.82
CA ILE A 165 9.53 -7.94 -15.52
C ILE A 165 9.93 -8.91 -14.42
N ALA A 166 9.13 -8.97 -13.36
CA ALA A 166 9.32 -9.89 -12.24
C ALA A 166 7.98 -10.39 -11.73
N GLN A 167 7.97 -11.58 -11.17
CA GLN A 167 6.77 -12.15 -10.56
C GLN A 167 7.08 -12.88 -9.27
N HIS A 168 6.14 -12.84 -8.35
CA HIS A 168 6.20 -13.59 -7.12
C HIS A 168 4.84 -14.23 -6.84
N HIS A 169 4.88 -15.51 -6.45
CA HIS A 169 3.70 -16.30 -6.14
C HIS A 169 3.91 -17.01 -4.81
N VAL A 170 2.90 -16.94 -3.95
CA VAL A 170 2.83 -17.69 -2.69
C VAL A 170 1.46 -18.32 -2.55
N ALA A 171 1.43 -19.63 -2.31
CA ALA A 171 0.24 -20.38 -1.95
C ALA A 171 0.56 -21.21 -0.69
N PRO A 172 0.55 -20.61 0.52
CA PRO A 172 0.89 -21.30 1.74
C PRO A 172 -0.05 -22.49 1.96
N ARG A 173 0.53 -23.64 2.32
CA ARG A 173 -0.24 -24.82 2.69
C ARG A 173 -0.29 -24.95 4.20
N THR A 174 -1.48 -24.92 4.77
CA THR A 174 -1.66 -25.07 6.21
C THR A 174 -1.77 -26.56 6.55
N ASN A 175 -1.11 -26.96 7.64
CA ASN A 175 -1.12 -28.35 8.12
C ASN A 175 -2.16 -28.56 9.24
N GLY A 176 -3.00 -27.56 9.51
CA GLY A 176 -4.04 -27.58 10.54
C GLY A 176 -3.55 -27.57 11.99
N ARG A 177 -2.26 -27.35 12.26
CA ARG A 177 -1.73 -27.27 13.63
C ARG A 177 -1.98 -25.89 14.25
N GLY A 178 -2.31 -25.87 15.55
CA GLY A 178 -2.59 -24.64 16.32
C GLY A 178 -4.08 -24.43 16.60
N PRO A 179 -4.50 -23.26 17.12
CA PRO A 179 -5.90 -22.85 17.19
C PRO A 179 -6.41 -22.33 15.82
N PRO A 180 -7.69 -22.52 15.47
CA PRO A 180 -8.30 -21.89 14.28
C PRO A 180 -8.38 -20.37 14.45
N GLY A 181 -8.53 -19.60 13.36
CA GLY A 181 -8.74 -18.15 13.47
C GLY A 181 -7.49 -17.32 13.75
N HIS A 182 -6.29 -17.89 13.54
CA HIS A 182 -5.04 -17.17 13.73
C HIS A 182 -4.59 -16.49 12.43
N TRP A 183 -3.94 -15.33 12.57
CA TRP A 183 -3.35 -14.60 11.46
C TRP A 183 -2.01 -15.22 11.05
N VAL A 184 -1.81 -15.35 9.75
CA VAL A 184 -0.59 -15.81 9.11
C VAL A 184 -0.10 -14.71 8.18
N GLN A 185 1.16 -14.33 8.30
CA GLN A 185 1.81 -13.41 7.36
C GLN A 185 2.17 -14.19 6.09
N ALA A 186 1.61 -13.78 4.95
CA ALA A 186 1.85 -14.46 3.68
C ALA A 186 3.16 -14.03 3.00
N LEU A 187 3.63 -12.81 3.26
CA LEU A 187 4.82 -12.31 2.60
C LEU A 187 5.55 -11.22 3.40
N ASP A 188 6.87 -11.30 3.37
CA ASP A 188 7.81 -10.19 3.51
C ASP A 188 8.92 -10.46 2.49
N LYS A 189 8.77 -9.90 1.27
CA LYS A 189 9.81 -10.01 0.24
C LYS A 189 10.06 -8.68 -0.41
N HIS A 190 11.35 -8.42 -0.58
CA HIS A 190 11.90 -7.39 -1.45
C HIS A 190 11.83 -7.91 -2.89
N VAL A 191 10.97 -7.33 -3.71
CA VAL A 191 11.06 -7.46 -5.16
C VAL A 191 12.11 -6.44 -5.59
N VAL A 192 13.33 -6.92 -5.83
CA VAL A 192 14.38 -6.12 -6.44
C VAL A 192 14.03 -6.00 -7.92
N CYS A 193 13.89 -4.77 -8.40
CA CYS A 193 13.61 -4.51 -9.80
C CYS A 193 14.92 -4.57 -10.57
N PRO A 194 15.17 -5.50 -11.50
CA PRO A 194 16.30 -5.37 -12.42
C PRO A 194 15.81 -4.59 -13.64
N PHE A 195 15.91 -3.27 -13.60
CA PHE A 195 15.77 -2.48 -14.82
C PHE A 195 17.14 -2.42 -15.51
N MET A 196 17.18 -2.55 -16.84
CA MET A 196 18.39 -2.63 -17.65
C MET A 196 18.28 -1.68 -18.84
#